data_AF-A0A5B8SQY6-F1
#
_entry.id   AF-A0A5B8SQY6-F1
#
_cell.length_a   1.000
_cell.length_b   1.000
_cell.length_c   1.000
_cell.angle_alpha   90.00
_cell.angle_beta   90.00
_cell.angle_gamma   90.00
#
_symmetry.space_group_name_H-M   'P 1'
#
loop_
_entity.id
_entity.type
_entity.pdbx_description
1 polymer ?
#
loop_
_entity_poly.entity_id
_entity_poly.type
_entity_poly.pdbx_seq_one_letter_code
_entity_poly.pdbx_strand_id
1 'polypeptide(L)'
;MSPFRITQTMSTDAQRRTLHLLPALQTDPFDRVVPGDISLTITLSWLNEPVSPSSGWIIRQPYPNQLYFVGGSDDCHLGHFVSLPEDQLAGEVVFHWTVAAPGVPPGSFQVSHRLDLAFNKGVGQVYSMDVANWWTQSEFFSNEHATPEIGRNRFSRLKSQGVSPVRRACVDESIREGCRHVDIHESLSLPAITLNDCWTIERYGGDAGLASLEVLR
;
A
#
# COMPACT_ATOMS: atom_id res chain seq x y z
N MET A 1 -17.50 -45.17 -8.28
CA MET A 1 -17.80 -43.74 -8.09
C MET A 1 -16.47 -43.05 -7.79
N SER A 2 -15.87 -42.43 -8.80
CA SER A 2 -14.60 -41.71 -8.65
C SER A 2 -14.87 -40.35 -8.01
N PRO A 3 -14.08 -39.90 -7.02
CA PRO A 3 -14.17 -38.55 -6.52
C PRO A 3 -13.73 -37.59 -7.63
N PHE A 4 -14.56 -36.59 -7.90
CA PHE A 4 -14.23 -35.46 -8.75
C PHE A 4 -12.95 -34.79 -8.22
N ARG A 5 -11.82 -35.04 -8.90
CA ARG A 5 -10.65 -34.18 -8.79
C ARG A 5 -10.97 -32.90 -9.57
N ILE A 6 -11.31 -31.83 -8.87
CA ILE A 6 -11.19 -30.48 -9.41
C ILE A 6 -9.70 -30.16 -9.43
N THR A 7 -9.01 -30.68 -10.43
CA THR A 7 -7.65 -30.24 -10.80
C THR A 7 -7.79 -29.33 -12.01
N GLN A 8 -8.02 -28.05 -11.74
CA GLN A 8 -7.72 -26.92 -12.63
C GLN A 8 -7.92 -25.64 -11.81
N THR A 9 -6.91 -25.28 -11.01
CA THR A 9 -6.72 -23.91 -10.56
C THR A 9 -6.37 -23.11 -11.82
N MET A 10 -7.39 -22.67 -12.57
CA MET A 10 -7.16 -21.59 -13.53
C MET A 10 -6.73 -20.38 -12.72
N SER A 11 -5.46 -20.02 -12.82
CA SER A 11 -4.94 -18.76 -12.32
C SER A 11 -5.77 -17.66 -12.97
N THR A 12 -6.76 -17.13 -12.24
CA THR A 12 -7.51 -15.98 -12.70
C THR A 12 -6.62 -14.78 -12.49
N ASP A 13 -6.18 -14.22 -13.60
CA ASP A 13 -5.37 -13.02 -13.67
C ASP A 13 -6.23 -11.83 -14.09
N ALA A 14 -5.73 -10.61 -13.88
CA ALA A 14 -6.42 -9.42 -14.36
C ALA A 14 -6.30 -9.28 -15.88
N GLN A 15 -7.35 -8.77 -16.57
CA GLN A 15 -7.30 -8.52 -18.03
C GLN A 15 -6.26 -7.47 -18.41
N ARG A 16 -5.93 -6.57 -17.48
CA ARG A 16 -5.06 -5.43 -17.69
C ARG A 16 -4.08 -5.29 -16.54
N ARG A 17 -2.93 -4.67 -16.84
CA ARG A 17 -1.95 -4.30 -15.83
C ARG A 17 -2.61 -3.43 -14.77
N THR A 18 -2.56 -3.87 -13.52
CA THR A 18 -3.28 -3.24 -12.42
C THR A 18 -2.35 -3.08 -11.23
N LEU A 19 -2.33 -1.88 -10.64
CA LEU A 19 -1.60 -1.61 -9.40
C LEU A 19 -2.57 -1.57 -8.22
N HIS A 20 -2.32 -2.40 -7.22
CA HIS A 20 -2.91 -2.31 -5.89
C HIS A 20 -2.12 -1.29 -5.06
N LEU A 21 -2.70 -0.11 -4.88
CA LEU A 21 -2.21 0.95 -3.99
C LEU A 21 -2.52 0.57 -2.54
N LEU A 22 -1.51 0.58 -1.67
CA LEU A 22 -1.65 0.37 -0.23
C LEU A 22 -1.12 1.60 0.54
N PRO A 23 -1.89 2.68 0.62
CA PRO A 23 -1.50 3.87 1.36
C PRO A 23 -1.57 3.57 2.86
N ALA A 24 -0.40 3.53 3.52
CA ALA A 24 -0.29 3.27 4.95
C ALA A 24 0.39 4.44 5.66
N LEU A 25 -0.23 4.95 6.71
CA LEU A 25 0.27 6.04 7.55
C LEU A 25 0.56 5.52 8.95
N GLN A 26 1.82 5.61 9.39
CA GLN A 26 2.14 5.46 10.81
C GLN A 26 2.51 6.84 11.34
N THR A 27 1.85 7.25 12.41
CA THR A 27 2.10 8.52 13.09
C THR A 27 2.38 8.29 14.58
N ASP A 28 3.06 9.24 15.20
CA ASP A 28 3.33 9.28 16.64
C ASP A 28 2.86 10.64 17.16
N PRO A 29 1.97 10.70 18.16
CA PRO A 29 1.29 9.59 18.82
C PRO A 29 0.05 9.09 18.05
N PHE A 30 0.04 7.82 17.64
CA PHE A 30 -1.09 7.19 16.91
C PHE A 30 -2.36 7.05 17.74
N ASP A 31 -2.22 6.94 19.07
CA ASP A 31 -3.33 6.78 20.02
C ASP A 31 -4.08 8.09 20.29
N ARG A 32 -3.59 9.21 19.76
CA ARG A 32 -4.23 10.54 19.89
C ARG A 32 -4.81 11.06 18.57
N VAL A 33 -4.77 10.25 17.52
CA VAL A 33 -5.32 10.58 16.21
C VAL A 33 -6.49 9.65 15.95
N VAL A 34 -7.63 10.20 15.55
CA VAL A 34 -8.79 9.41 15.11
C VAL A 34 -8.83 9.35 13.59
N PRO A 35 -9.34 8.25 12.98
CA PRO A 35 -9.39 8.13 11.52
C PRO A 35 -10.13 9.27 10.81
N GLY A 36 -11.15 9.85 11.46
CA GLY A 36 -11.94 10.97 10.91
C GLY A 36 -11.18 12.29 10.79
N ASP A 37 -10.03 12.42 11.46
CA ASP A 37 -9.17 13.61 11.44
C ASP A 37 -8.04 13.49 10.39
N ILE A 38 -8.09 12.44 9.57
CA ILE A 38 -7.07 12.14 8.56
C ILE A 38 -7.70 12.27 7.17
N SER A 39 -7.04 13.02 6.30
CA SER A 39 -7.34 13.03 4.87
C SER A 39 -6.17 12.49 4.05
N LEU A 40 -6.51 11.91 2.89
CA LEU A 40 -5.57 11.28 1.97
C LEU A 40 -5.84 11.76 0.55
N THR A 41 -4.79 12.22 -0.11
CA THR A 41 -4.75 12.45 -1.56
C THR A 41 -3.62 11.62 -2.13
N ILE A 42 -3.87 10.91 -3.23
CA ILE A 42 -2.84 10.13 -3.91
C ILE A 42 -2.63 10.67 -5.32
N THR A 43 -1.38 10.88 -5.69
CA THR A 43 -0.97 11.25 -7.05
C THR A 43 -0.09 10.15 -7.64
N LEU A 44 -0.24 9.92 -8.94
CA LEU A 44 0.55 8.97 -9.71
C LEU A 44 1.18 9.72 -10.87
N SER A 45 2.46 9.47 -11.17
CA SER A 45 3.16 10.20 -12.24
C SER A 45 2.61 9.98 -13.65
N TRP A 46 1.73 8.99 -13.84
CA TRP A 46 1.10 8.65 -15.12
C TRP A 46 -0.38 9.03 -15.20
N LEU A 47 -0.94 9.68 -14.18
CA LEU A 47 -2.28 10.25 -14.21
C LEU A 47 -2.21 11.77 -14.13
N ASN A 48 -3.09 12.45 -14.85
CA ASN A 48 -3.20 13.92 -14.82
C ASN A 48 -3.96 14.44 -13.60
N GLU A 49 -4.78 13.58 -12.99
CA GLU A 49 -5.63 13.90 -11.84
C GLU A 49 -5.30 12.97 -10.67
N PRO A 50 -5.49 13.43 -9.41
CA PRO A 50 -5.36 12.57 -8.24
C PRO A 50 -6.30 11.36 -8.29
N VAL A 51 -5.86 10.26 -7.68
CA VAL A 51 -6.69 9.05 -7.55
C VAL A 51 -7.85 9.34 -6.59
N SER A 52 -9.07 9.17 -7.11
CA SER A 52 -10.31 9.43 -6.38
C SER A 52 -11.24 8.22 -6.47
N PRO A 53 -11.28 7.36 -5.44
CA PRO A 53 -12.31 6.32 -5.35
C PRO A 53 -13.72 6.92 -5.39
N SER A 54 -14.71 6.18 -5.89
CA SER A 54 -16.08 6.70 -6.10
C SER A 54 -16.72 7.29 -4.83
N SER A 55 -16.46 6.69 -3.67
CA SER A 55 -16.94 7.15 -2.36
C SER A 55 -15.88 7.95 -1.58
N GLY A 56 -14.77 8.29 -2.22
CA GLY A 56 -13.59 8.86 -1.58
C GLY A 56 -12.76 7.82 -0.81
N TRP A 57 -11.66 8.29 -0.22
CA TRP A 57 -10.79 7.47 0.61
C TRP A 57 -11.40 7.24 2.00
N ILE A 58 -11.43 5.98 2.44
CA ILE A 58 -11.91 5.59 3.77
C ILE A 58 -10.71 5.24 4.63
N ILE A 59 -10.45 6.06 5.65
CA ILE A 59 -9.33 5.83 6.57
C ILE A 59 -9.73 4.90 7.70
N ARG A 60 -8.92 3.86 7.94
CA ARG A 60 -9.19 2.82 8.94
C ARG A 60 -7.92 2.44 9.69
N GLN A 61 -8.05 1.92 10.90
CA GLN A 61 -6.98 1.20 11.58
C GLN A 61 -7.17 -0.31 11.37
N PRO A 62 -6.21 -1.01 10.75
CA PRO A 62 -6.36 -2.44 10.51
C PRO A 62 -6.40 -3.23 11.83
N TYR A 63 -7.31 -4.21 11.93
CA TYR A 63 -7.32 -5.14 13.05
C TYR A 63 -6.36 -6.32 12.78
N PRO A 64 -5.56 -6.77 13.77
CA PRO A 64 -5.47 -6.29 15.16
C PRO A 64 -4.45 -5.17 15.39
N ASN A 65 -3.74 -4.73 14.35
CA ASN A 65 -2.62 -3.79 14.50
C ASN A 65 -3.08 -2.32 14.35
N GLN A 66 -3.45 -1.71 15.49
CA GLN A 66 -3.89 -0.31 15.58
C GLN A 66 -2.76 0.72 15.55
N LEU A 67 -1.52 0.31 15.28
CA LEU A 67 -0.35 1.21 15.30
C LEU A 67 -0.24 2.09 14.03
N TYR A 68 -1.11 1.87 13.05
CA TYR A 68 -1.09 2.60 11.78
C TYR A 68 -2.49 2.70 11.18
N PHE A 69 -2.63 3.63 10.25
CA PHE A 69 -3.84 3.87 9.47
C PHE A 69 -3.60 3.41 8.02
N VAL A 70 -4.68 3.01 7.35
CA VAL A 70 -4.68 2.64 5.94
C VAL A 70 -5.82 3.37 5.24
N GLY A 71 -5.55 3.88 4.05
CA GLY A 71 -6.58 4.38 3.14
C GLY A 71 -7.12 3.24 2.28
N GLY A 72 -8.42 3.02 2.35
CA GLY A 72 -9.14 2.06 1.52
C GLY A 72 -10.20 2.71 0.66
N SER A 73 -10.84 1.87 -0.16
CA SER A 73 -12.05 2.16 -0.92
C SER A 73 -13.16 1.19 -0.51
N ASP A 74 -14.39 1.41 -0.97
CA ASP A 74 -15.51 0.47 -0.70
C ASP A 74 -15.23 -0.93 -1.26
N ASP A 75 -14.58 -0.96 -2.42
CA ASP A 75 -14.25 -2.15 -3.20
C ASP A 75 -12.99 -2.87 -2.68
N CYS A 76 -12.13 -2.15 -1.94
CA CYS A 76 -10.94 -2.70 -1.30
C CYS A 76 -10.66 -2.00 0.03
N HIS A 77 -11.00 -2.64 1.14
CA HIS A 77 -10.86 -2.03 2.46
C HIS A 77 -9.43 -1.62 2.84
N LEU A 78 -8.42 -2.27 2.26
CA LEU A 78 -7.01 -1.98 2.48
C LEU A 78 -6.32 -1.56 1.19
N GLY A 79 -6.85 -0.52 0.55
CA GLY A 79 -6.21 0.08 -0.62
C GLY A 79 -7.18 0.47 -1.72
N HIS A 80 -6.64 0.53 -2.92
CA HIS A 80 -7.43 0.76 -4.13
C HIS A 80 -6.70 0.21 -5.35
N PHE A 81 -7.44 -0.25 -6.35
CA PHE A 81 -6.88 -0.72 -7.62
C PHE A 81 -6.91 0.39 -8.65
N VAL A 82 -5.79 0.60 -9.32
CA VAL A 82 -5.69 1.56 -10.43
C VAL A 82 -5.14 0.86 -11.67
N SER A 83 -5.62 1.26 -12.83
CA SER A 83 -5.08 0.78 -14.10
C SER A 83 -3.66 1.30 -14.31
N LEU A 84 -2.79 0.43 -14.78
CA LEU A 84 -1.42 0.74 -15.16
C LEU A 84 -1.32 0.71 -16.69
N PRO A 85 -0.77 1.75 -17.35
CA PRO A 85 -0.56 1.71 -18.80
C PRO A 85 0.32 0.53 -19.21
N GLU A 86 0.06 -0.04 -20.39
CA GLU A 86 0.73 -1.29 -20.84
C GLU A 86 2.25 -1.16 -20.90
N ASP A 87 2.77 0.02 -21.22
CA ASP A 87 4.18 0.36 -21.37
C ASP A 87 4.82 0.96 -20.10
N GLN A 88 4.06 1.16 -19.02
CA GLN A 88 4.58 1.75 -17.79
C GLN A 88 5.50 0.76 -17.05
N LEU A 89 6.82 0.95 -17.13
CA LEU A 89 7.81 0.07 -16.47
C LEU A 89 8.24 0.57 -15.09
N ALA A 90 8.08 1.85 -14.82
CA ALA A 90 8.39 2.49 -13.55
C ALA A 90 7.51 3.73 -13.37
N GLY A 91 7.37 4.26 -12.16
CA GLY A 91 6.63 5.50 -11.95
C GLY A 91 6.69 5.96 -10.50
N GLU A 92 6.18 7.16 -10.23
CA GLU A 92 6.12 7.72 -8.88
C GLU A 92 4.69 7.64 -8.35
N VAL A 93 4.56 7.25 -7.08
CA VAL A 93 3.32 7.36 -6.31
C VAL A 93 3.60 8.25 -5.11
N VAL A 94 2.74 9.22 -4.84
CA VAL A 94 2.84 10.04 -3.63
C VAL A 94 1.54 9.95 -2.84
N PHE A 95 1.66 9.57 -1.57
CA PHE A 95 0.59 9.66 -0.59
C PHE A 95 0.72 10.96 0.20
N HIS A 96 -0.23 11.86 0.02
CA HIS A 96 -0.33 13.10 0.78
C HIS A 96 -1.35 12.93 1.90
N TRP A 97 -0.84 12.84 3.12
CA TRP A 97 -1.66 12.77 4.32
C TRP A 97 -1.72 14.13 4.98
N THR A 98 -2.92 14.55 5.35
CA THR A 98 -3.10 15.64 6.31
C THR A 98 -3.75 15.08 7.55
N VAL A 99 -3.19 15.40 8.70
CA VAL A 99 -3.66 14.91 9.99
C VAL A 99 -3.93 16.09 10.91
N ALA A 100 -5.17 16.22 11.35
CA ALA A 100 -5.49 17.04 12.50
C ALA A 100 -5.22 16.23 13.79
N ALA A 101 -4.47 16.84 14.71
CA ALA A 101 -4.10 16.24 15.97
C ALA A 101 -4.15 17.31 17.08
N PRO A 102 -5.34 17.83 17.43
CA PRO A 102 -5.48 18.98 18.32
C PRO A 102 -4.87 18.76 19.72
N GLY A 103 -4.75 17.50 20.16
CA GLY A 103 -4.11 17.12 21.44
C GLY A 103 -2.59 17.00 21.40
N VAL A 104 -1.94 17.32 20.27
CA VAL A 104 -0.49 17.19 20.06
C VAL A 104 0.04 18.45 19.39
N PRO A 105 0.85 19.29 20.06
CA PRO A 105 1.49 20.41 19.39
C PRO A 105 2.28 19.94 18.15
N PRO A 106 2.12 20.59 16.98
CA PRO A 106 1.52 21.91 16.79
C PRO A 106 0.01 21.90 16.42
N GLY A 107 -0.68 20.77 16.54
CA GLY A 107 -2.12 20.64 16.33
C GLY A 107 -2.48 20.02 14.98
N SER A 108 -1.54 20.03 14.03
CA SER A 108 -1.67 19.37 12.73
C SER A 108 -0.31 19.01 12.16
N PHE A 109 -0.28 18.00 11.29
CA PHE A 109 0.90 17.66 10.52
C PHE A 109 0.53 17.10 9.15
N GLN A 110 1.46 17.24 8.21
CA GLN A 110 1.35 16.72 6.86
C GLN A 110 2.45 15.69 6.63
N VAL A 111 2.11 14.60 5.95
CA VAL A 111 3.06 13.58 5.55
C VAL A 111 2.98 13.39 4.04
N SER A 112 4.08 13.60 3.33
CA SER A 112 4.22 13.21 1.93
C SER A 112 5.07 11.95 1.86
N HIS A 113 4.46 10.82 1.50
CA HIS A 113 5.20 9.57 1.28
C HIS A 113 5.31 9.30 -0.21
N ARG A 114 6.49 9.57 -0.76
CA ARG A 114 6.87 9.30 -2.15
C ARG A 114 7.47 7.91 -2.27
N LEU A 115 7.00 7.16 -3.27
CA LEU A 115 7.48 5.84 -3.61
C LEU A 115 7.87 5.81 -5.10
N ASP A 116 9.14 5.58 -5.38
CA ASP A 116 9.62 5.26 -6.72
C ASP A 116 9.36 3.78 -6.98
N LEU A 117 8.51 3.47 -7.95
CA LEU A 117 8.13 2.11 -8.28
C LEU A 117 8.85 1.62 -9.53
N ALA A 118 9.30 0.37 -9.50
CA ALA A 118 9.67 -0.41 -10.67
C ALA A 118 8.73 -1.62 -10.82
N PHE A 119 8.17 -1.79 -12.01
CA PHE A 119 7.21 -2.86 -12.32
C PHE A 119 7.93 -4.01 -13.06
N ASN A 120 8.31 -5.02 -12.31
CA ASN A 120 9.06 -6.16 -12.82
C ASN A 120 8.13 -7.20 -13.46
N LYS A 121 8.65 -7.92 -14.46
CA LYS A 121 7.93 -9.06 -15.03
C LYS A 121 7.66 -10.12 -13.95
N GLY A 122 6.57 -10.85 -14.11
CA GLY A 122 6.22 -11.95 -13.24
C GLY A 122 5.14 -12.82 -13.87
N VAL A 123 4.37 -13.52 -13.04
CA VAL A 123 3.44 -14.58 -13.47
C VAL A 123 2.04 -14.09 -13.82
N GLY A 124 1.72 -12.81 -13.56
CA GLY A 124 0.42 -12.22 -13.89
C GLY A 124 0.49 -10.76 -14.30
N GLN A 125 -0.61 -10.04 -14.12
CA GLN A 125 -0.79 -8.63 -14.51
C GLN A 125 -1.02 -7.70 -13.31
N VAL A 126 -1.03 -8.22 -12.09
CA VAL A 126 -1.28 -7.45 -10.87
C VAL A 126 0.03 -7.07 -10.21
N TYR A 127 0.16 -5.85 -9.74
CA TYR A 127 1.29 -5.35 -8.97
C TYR A 127 0.76 -4.88 -7.63
N SER A 128 1.36 -5.30 -6.52
CA SER A 128 0.84 -4.93 -5.21
C SER A 128 1.89 -4.35 -4.29
N MET A 129 1.54 -3.24 -3.63
CA MET A 129 2.37 -2.65 -2.57
C MET A 129 2.35 -3.46 -1.26
N ASP A 130 1.47 -4.45 -1.12
CA ASP A 130 1.48 -5.34 0.05
C ASP A 130 2.57 -6.39 -0.10
N VAL A 131 3.60 -6.31 0.74
CA VAL A 131 4.77 -7.21 0.73
C VAL A 131 4.38 -8.68 0.88
N ALA A 132 3.26 -8.97 1.56
CA ALA A 132 2.79 -10.35 1.71
C ALA A 132 2.52 -11.02 0.34
N ASN A 133 2.22 -10.23 -0.70
CA ASN A 133 1.83 -10.73 -2.01
C ASN A 133 3.03 -11.15 -2.88
N TRP A 134 4.23 -10.68 -2.58
CA TRP A 134 5.40 -10.91 -3.43
C TRP A 134 6.68 -11.26 -2.69
N TRP A 135 6.66 -11.34 -1.35
CA TRP A 135 7.86 -11.67 -0.57
C TRP A 135 8.55 -12.92 -1.07
N THR A 136 7.79 -14.00 -1.32
CA THR A 136 8.30 -15.29 -1.82
C THR A 136 8.94 -15.21 -3.20
N GLN A 137 8.64 -14.17 -3.97
CA GLN A 137 9.17 -13.91 -5.29
C GLN A 137 10.29 -12.86 -5.26
N SER A 138 10.56 -12.26 -4.10
CA SER A 138 11.64 -11.29 -3.93
C SER A 138 13.00 -11.99 -3.92
N GLU A 139 14.05 -11.29 -4.34
CA GLU A 139 15.42 -11.76 -4.27
C GLU A 139 15.93 -12.01 -2.84
N PHE A 140 15.17 -11.58 -1.83
CA PHE A 140 15.48 -11.73 -0.39
C PHE A 140 14.83 -12.95 0.26
N PHE A 141 13.93 -13.63 -0.44
CA PHE A 141 13.32 -14.84 0.08
C PHE A 141 14.36 -15.96 0.17
N SER A 142 14.54 -16.48 1.38
CA SER A 142 15.34 -17.66 1.63
C SER A 142 14.68 -18.52 2.71
N ASN A 143 15.14 -19.76 2.90
CA ASN A 143 14.65 -20.59 4.00
C ASN A 143 14.90 -19.95 5.38
N GLU A 144 15.92 -19.08 5.49
CA GLU A 144 16.24 -18.34 6.71
C GLU A 144 15.41 -17.05 6.84
N HIS A 145 14.88 -16.52 5.73
CA HIS A 145 14.02 -15.33 5.66
C HIS A 145 12.68 -15.64 4.96
N ALA A 146 11.99 -16.67 5.46
CA ALA A 146 10.77 -17.19 4.83
C ALA A 146 9.57 -16.23 4.93
N THR A 147 9.61 -15.27 5.86
CA THR A 147 8.61 -14.22 6.02
C THR A 147 9.26 -12.86 5.88
N PRO A 148 8.56 -11.85 5.35
CA PRO A 148 9.10 -10.50 5.35
C PRO A 148 9.36 -10.08 6.78
N GLU A 149 10.54 -9.52 7.04
CA GLU A 149 10.78 -8.76 8.27
C GLU A 149 9.93 -7.48 8.18
N ILE A 150 8.64 -7.61 8.45
CA ILE A 150 7.75 -6.48 8.65
C ILE A 150 8.21 -5.87 9.97
N GLY A 151 9.18 -4.97 9.88
CA GLY A 151 9.69 -4.25 11.03
C GLY A 151 8.51 -3.74 11.86
N ARG A 152 8.60 -3.90 13.19
CA ARG A 152 7.63 -3.38 14.17
C ARG A 152 7.40 -1.85 14.08
N ASN A 153 8.00 -1.21 13.10
CA ASN A 153 7.81 0.17 12.71
C ASN A 153 7.93 0.27 11.20
N ARG A 154 6.81 0.49 10.51
CA ARG A 154 6.87 0.92 9.11
C ARG A 154 7.45 2.33 9.04
N PHE A 155 7.26 3.17 10.06
CA PHE A 155 7.79 4.55 10.11
C PHE A 155 8.11 5.12 11.52
N SER A 156 7.70 4.52 12.64
CA SER A 156 7.99 5.14 13.96
C SER A 156 9.41 4.80 14.46
N ARG A 157 10.21 5.81 14.80
CA ARG A 157 11.61 5.73 15.23
C ARG A 157 12.65 5.41 14.14
N LEU A 158 12.67 6.21 13.07
CA LEU A 158 13.90 6.43 12.32
C LEU A 158 14.83 7.33 13.16
N LYS A 159 15.45 6.74 14.20
CA LYS A 159 16.78 7.22 14.60
C LYS A 159 17.74 6.80 13.49
N SER A 160 18.78 7.60 13.25
CA SER A 160 19.78 7.54 12.17
C SER A 160 20.51 6.20 11.95
N GLN A 161 20.16 5.12 12.65
CA GLN A 161 20.79 3.81 12.55
C GLN A 161 19.72 2.72 12.68
N GLY A 162 19.22 2.20 11.56
CA GLY A 162 18.32 1.05 11.56
C GLY A 162 17.43 0.98 10.32
N VAL A 163 18.02 0.94 9.13
CA VAL A 163 17.29 0.76 7.86
C VAL A 163 17.73 -0.55 7.22
N SER A 164 16.75 -1.35 6.78
CA SER A 164 16.96 -2.54 5.95
C SER A 164 17.66 -2.15 4.63
N PRO A 165 18.69 -2.88 4.15
CA PRO A 165 19.51 -2.49 3.00
C PRO A 165 18.72 -2.32 1.68
N VAL A 166 17.46 -2.74 1.64
CA VAL A 166 16.61 -2.84 0.44
C VAL A 166 15.47 -1.82 0.41
N ARG A 167 15.14 -1.21 1.55
CA ARG A 167 14.14 -0.14 1.65
C ARG A 167 14.88 1.13 2.07
N ARG A 168 15.45 1.84 1.10
CA ARG A 168 16.10 3.13 1.35
C ARG A 168 15.02 4.16 1.60
N ALA A 169 14.66 4.37 2.87
CA ALA A 169 13.78 5.44 3.27
C ALA A 169 14.64 6.66 3.64
N CYS A 170 14.51 7.76 2.90
CA CYS A 170 14.95 9.07 3.36
C CYS A 170 13.77 9.74 4.06
N VAL A 171 13.99 10.29 5.24
CA VAL A 171 12.97 11.07 5.96
C VAL A 171 13.54 12.43 6.28
N ASP A 172 12.85 13.46 5.78
CA ASP A 172 13.08 14.85 6.13
C ASP A 172 11.90 15.34 6.98
N GLU A 173 12.20 16.12 8.01
CA GLU A 173 11.19 16.71 8.86
C GLU A 173 11.47 18.20 9.02
N SER A 174 10.43 19.00 8.82
CA SER A 174 10.50 20.45 9.01
C SER A 174 9.22 20.99 9.64
N ILE A 175 9.33 22.10 10.35
CA ILE A 175 8.17 22.85 10.85
C ILE A 175 8.05 24.11 10.01
N ARG A 176 6.89 24.30 9.37
CA ARG A 176 6.59 25.44 8.51
C ARG A 176 5.23 25.99 8.92
N GLU A 177 5.16 27.29 9.22
CA GLU A 177 3.90 27.97 9.54
C GLU A 177 3.09 27.32 10.68
N GLY A 178 3.77 26.70 11.66
CA GLY A 178 3.08 25.99 12.75
C GLY A 178 2.50 24.64 12.34
N CYS A 179 2.87 24.09 11.18
CA CYS A 179 2.57 22.73 10.76
C CYS A 179 3.86 21.91 10.72
N ARG A 180 3.81 20.67 11.22
CA ARG A 180 4.91 19.72 11.05
C ARG A 180 4.76 19.04 9.69
N HIS A 181 5.79 19.05 8.88
CA HIS A 181 5.86 18.38 7.59
C HIS A 181 6.86 17.24 7.68
N VAL A 182 6.44 16.06 7.24
CA VAL A 182 7.28 14.86 7.16
C VAL A 182 7.29 14.40 5.71
N ASP A 183 8.46 14.44 5.09
CA ASP A 183 8.66 13.95 3.73
C ASP A 183 9.39 12.62 3.80
N ILE A 184 8.76 11.56 3.30
CA ILE A 184 9.28 10.19 3.28
C ILE A 184 9.49 9.82 1.82
N HIS A 185 10.70 9.40 1.47
CA HIS A 185 11.00 8.93 0.11
C HIS A 185 11.55 7.52 0.16
N GLU A 186 10.89 6.60 -0.55
CA GLU A 186 11.25 5.19 -0.67
C GLU A 186 11.30 4.74 -2.14
N SER A 187 11.94 3.60 -2.39
CA SER A 187 11.89 2.92 -3.68
C SER A 187 11.44 1.47 -3.49
N LEU A 188 10.59 0.97 -4.39
CA LEU A 188 10.06 -0.40 -4.35
C LEU A 188 10.04 -1.03 -5.74
N SER A 189 10.50 -2.27 -5.80
CA SER A 189 10.39 -3.12 -6.98
C SER A 189 9.25 -4.12 -6.78
N LEU A 190 8.23 -4.06 -7.63
CA LEU A 190 7.04 -4.90 -7.54
C LEU A 190 7.03 -5.92 -8.68
N PRO A 191 7.12 -7.23 -8.41
CA PRO A 191 6.92 -8.24 -9.44
C PRO A 191 5.43 -8.36 -9.78
N ALA A 192 5.15 -8.75 -11.02
CA ALA A 192 3.79 -9.04 -11.44
C ALA A 192 3.32 -10.38 -10.87
N ILE A 193 2.20 -10.37 -10.16
CA ILE A 193 1.58 -11.53 -9.52
C ILE A 193 0.22 -11.81 -10.17
N THR A 194 -0.31 -13.01 -9.94
CA THR A 194 -1.68 -13.29 -10.34
C THR A 194 -2.64 -12.61 -9.38
N LEU A 195 -3.86 -12.34 -9.84
CA LEU A 195 -4.88 -11.71 -9.01
C LEU A 195 -5.25 -12.57 -7.79
N ASN A 196 -5.18 -13.91 -7.91
CA ASN A 196 -5.38 -14.85 -6.80
C ASN A 196 -4.27 -14.80 -5.74
N ASP A 197 -3.06 -14.39 -6.12
CA ASP A 197 -1.95 -14.24 -5.19
C ASP A 197 -2.02 -12.93 -4.40
N CYS A 198 -2.99 -12.06 -4.71
CA CYS A 198 -3.21 -10.80 -3.99
C CYS A 198 -4.00 -11.07 -2.69
N TRP A 199 -3.27 -11.47 -1.64
CA TRP A 199 -3.77 -11.79 -0.30
C TRP A 199 -4.67 -10.71 0.29
N THR A 200 -4.40 -9.44 0.00
CA THR A 200 -5.20 -8.31 0.50
C THR A 200 -6.66 -8.42 0.04
N ILE A 201 -6.90 -8.89 -1.18
CA ILE A 201 -8.25 -9.09 -1.72
C ILE A 201 -8.92 -10.28 -1.05
N GLU A 202 -8.23 -11.42 -1.01
CA GLU A 202 -8.73 -12.66 -0.41
C GLU A 202 -9.18 -12.45 1.04
N ARG A 203 -8.41 -11.67 1.80
CA ARG A 203 -8.62 -11.54 3.25
C ARG A 203 -9.42 -10.33 3.68
N TYR A 204 -9.39 -9.23 2.92
CA TYR A 204 -9.99 -7.95 3.33
C TYR A 204 -10.97 -7.36 2.31
N GLY A 205 -11.04 -7.90 1.10
CA GLY A 205 -11.98 -7.44 0.08
C GLY A 205 -13.44 -7.78 0.39
N GLY A 206 -13.71 -8.88 1.10
CA GLY A 206 -15.09 -9.37 1.27
C GLY A 206 -15.79 -9.63 -0.07
N ASP A 207 -17.13 -9.62 -0.09
CA ASP A 207 -17.91 -9.82 -1.31
C ASP A 207 -17.69 -8.69 -2.35
N ALA A 208 -17.38 -7.47 -1.90
CA ALA A 208 -17.05 -6.33 -2.76
C ALA A 208 -15.68 -6.50 -3.45
N GLY A 209 -14.71 -7.09 -2.75
CA GLY A 209 -13.43 -7.48 -3.33
C GLY A 209 -13.60 -8.53 -4.41
N LEU A 210 -14.45 -9.53 -4.19
CA LEU A 210 -14.82 -10.52 -5.21
C LEU A 210 -15.51 -9.90 -6.42
N ALA A 211 -16.42 -8.94 -6.23
CA ALA A 211 -17.02 -8.20 -7.35
C ALA A 211 -15.98 -7.34 -8.10
N SER A 212 -15.02 -6.75 -7.39
CA SER A 212 -13.90 -6.03 -7.99
C SER A 212 -12.99 -6.97 -8.78
N LEU A 213 -12.79 -8.21 -8.32
CA LEU A 213 -12.11 -9.26 -9.07
C LEU A 213 -12.83 -9.56 -10.39
N GLU A 214 -14.16 -9.59 -10.40
CA GLU A 214 -14.96 -9.83 -11.61
C GLU A 214 -14.89 -8.66 -12.60
N VAL A 215 -14.82 -7.42 -12.11
CA VAL A 215 -14.61 -6.23 -12.97
C VAL A 215 -13.20 -6.21 -13.58
N LEU A 216 -12.21 -6.78 -12.88
CA LEU A 216 -10.82 -6.85 -13.33
C LEU A 216 -10.51 -8.12 -14.15
N ARG A 217 -11.37 -9.14 -14.11
CA ARG A 217 -11.31 -10.38 -14.91
C ARG A 217 -11.90 -10.23 -16.29
#